data_AF-X1GYD3-F1
#
_entry.id   AF-X1GYD3-F1
#
_cell.length_a   1.000
_cell.length_b   1.000
_cell.length_c   1.000
_cell.angle_alpha   90.00
_cell.angle_beta   90.00
_cell.angle_gamma   90.00
#
_symmetry.space_group_name_H-M   'P 1'
#
loop_
_entity.id
_entity.type
_entity.pdbx_description
1 polymer ?
#
loop_
_entity_poly.entity_id
_entity_poly.type
_entity_poly.pdbx_seq_one_letter_code
_entity_poly.pdbx_strand_id
1 'polypeptide(L)' 'MIRTYDHQDVEDLAKYGTIPVINGLSDLLHPCQVLSDLYTIKEKKGRLKKLKVAYVGDGNNVRANSA' A
#
# COMPACT_ATOMS: atom_id res chain seq x y z
N MET A 1 1.69 -5.10 -13.37
CA MET A 1 2.18 -4.81 -12.01
C MET A 1 3.55 -4.17 -12.15
N ILE A 2 3.80 -3.08 -11.41
CA ILE A 2 5.06 -2.32 -11.45
C ILE A 2 5.61 -2.13 -10.03
N ARG A 3 6.93 -2.19 -9.91
CA ARG A 3 7.68 -1.71 -8.75
C ARG A 3 8.73 -0.75 -9.27
N THR A 4 8.78 0.44 -8.70
CA THR A 4 9.65 1.54 -9.14
C THR A 4 10.04 2.41 -7.94
N TYR A 5 10.84 3.45 -8.16
CA TYR A 5 11.19 4.44 -7.16
C TYR A 5 10.15 5.56 -7.12
N ASP A 6 10.10 6.40 -8.17
CA ASP A 6 9.18 7.54 -8.24
C ASP A 6 7.73 7.07 -8.44
N HIS A 7 6.81 7.66 -7.68
CA HIS A 7 5.39 7.37 -7.84
C HIS A 7 4.85 7.83 -9.20
N GLN A 8 5.46 8.86 -9.81
CA GLN A 8 5.02 9.37 -11.10
C GLN A 8 5.10 8.30 -12.21
N ASP A 9 6.07 7.40 -12.16
CA ASP A 9 6.18 6.29 -13.11
C ASP A 9 4.95 5.35 -13.05
N VAL A 10 4.38 5.16 -11.86
CA VAL A 10 3.18 4.35 -11.66
C VAL A 10 1.96 5.07 -12.26
N GLU A 11 1.84 6.37 -12.02
CA GLU A 11 0.74 7.20 -12.53
C GLU A 11 0.79 7.31 -14.05
N ASP A 12 1.97 7.53 -14.62
CA ASP A 12 2.17 7.65 -16.07
C ASP A 12 1.87 6.32 -16.76
N LEU A 13 2.32 5.19 -16.20
CA LEU A 13 1.98 3.87 -16.72
C LEU A 13 0.47 3.62 -16.65
N ALA A 14 -0.20 4.07 -15.59
CA ALA A 14 -1.66 3.95 -15.45
C ALA A 14 -2.42 4.87 -16.42
N LYS A 15 -1.88 6.06 -16.71
CA LYS A 15 -2.50 7.07 -17.57
C LYS A 15 -2.36 6.74 -19.06
N TYR A 16 -1.19 6.27 -19.48
CA TYR A 16 -0.89 6.00 -20.89
C TYR A 16 -1.02 4.52 -21.27
N GLY A 17 -1.05 3.61 -20.29
CA GLY A 17 -1.27 2.20 -20.51
C GLY A 17 -2.73 1.87 -20.86
N THR A 18 -2.92 0.78 -21.58
CA THR A 18 -4.26 0.27 -21.98
C THR A 18 -4.78 -0.83 -21.08
N ILE A 19 -4.01 -1.22 -20.06
CA ILE A 19 -4.33 -2.31 -19.13
C ILE A 19 -4.28 -1.81 -17.68
N PRO A 20 -4.97 -2.48 -16.74
CA PRO A 20 -4.88 -2.14 -15.33
C PRO A 20 -3.44 -2.20 -14.79
N VAL A 21 -3.06 -1.18 -14.03
CA VAL A 21 -1.76 -1.07 -13.37
C VAL A 21 -1.92 -1.26 -11.87
N ILE A 22 -1.10 -2.15 -11.31
CA ILE A 22 -1.05 -2.41 -9.87
C ILE A 22 0.31 -1.92 -9.36
N ASN A 23 0.29 -1.00 -8.40
CA ASN A 23 1.47 -0.55 -7.68
C ASN A 23 1.91 -1.64 -6.69
N GLY A 24 2.98 -2.35 -7.06
CA GLY A 24 3.62 -3.32 -6.19
C GLY A 24 4.39 -2.64 -5.06
N LEU A 25 5.17 -1.59 -5.37
CA LEU A 25 5.89 -0.74 -4.43
C LEU A 25 6.44 0.50 -5.17
N SER A 26 6.36 1.66 -4.51
CA SER A 26 7.04 2.92 -4.84
C SER A 26 7.62 3.52 -3.57
N ASP A 27 8.54 4.49 -3.67
CA ASP A 27 9.08 5.18 -2.49
C ASP A 27 7.98 5.90 -1.71
N LEU A 28 6.90 6.30 -2.38
CA LEU A 28 5.74 6.94 -1.76
C LEU A 28 4.74 5.94 -1.15
N LEU A 29 4.41 4.84 -1.84
CA LEU A 29 3.30 3.94 -1.50
C LEU A 29 3.62 2.45 -1.65
N HIS A 30 3.10 1.63 -0.72
CA HIS A 30 3.11 0.16 -0.79
C HIS A 30 1.72 -0.44 -0.46
N PRO A 31 0.72 -0.24 -1.34
CA PRO A 31 -0.67 -0.58 -1.03
C PRO A 31 -0.90 -2.10 -0.86
N CYS A 32 -0.16 -2.93 -1.60
CA CYS A 32 -0.25 -4.39 -1.49
C CYS A 32 0.16 -4.91 -0.10
N GLN A 33 1.15 -4.28 0.54
CA GLN A 33 1.55 -4.64 1.90
C GLN A 33 0.44 -4.31 2.90
N VAL A 34 -0.08 -3.07 2.87
CA VAL A 34 -1.15 -2.64 3.78
C VAL A 34 -2.39 -3.52 3.63
N LEU A 35 -2.77 -3.88 2.41
CA LEU A 35 -3.90 -4.79 2.18
C LEU A 35 -3.64 -6.16 2.84
N SER A 36 -2.43 -6.69 2.73
CA SER A 36 -2.03 -7.97 3.32
C SER A 36 -2.00 -7.92 4.86
N ASP A 37 -1.55 -6.80 5.42
CA ASP A 37 -1.54 -6.56 6.87
C ASP A 37 -2.96 -6.50 7.42
N LEU A 38 -3.85 -5.74 6.76
CA LEU A 38 -5.26 -5.68 7.13
C LEU A 38 -5.95 -7.03 7.00
N TYR A 39 -5.66 -7.79 5.95
CA TYR A 39 -6.18 -9.15 5.80
C TYR A 39 -5.73 -10.03 6.96
N THR A 40 -4.45 -9.98 7.32
CA THR A 40 -3.89 -10.74 8.46
C THR A 40 -4.52 -10.32 9.79
N ILE A 41 -4.69 -9.01 10.04
CA ILE A 41 -5.36 -8.50 11.24
C ILE A 41 -6.80 -9.02 11.29
N LYS A 42 -7.53 -9.01 10.17
CA LYS A 42 -8.88 -9.56 10.10
C LYS A 42 -8.92 -11.05 10.43
N GLU A 43 -7.98 -11.84 9.91
CA GLU A 43 -7.88 -13.28 10.23
C GLU A 43 -7.58 -13.53 11.71
N LYS A 44 -6.68 -12.75 12.31
CA LYS A 44 -6.25 -12.97 13.71
C LYS A 44 -7.14 -12.30 14.75
N LYS A 45 -7.87 -11.25 14.41
CA LYS A 45 -8.70 -10.45 15.34
C LYS A 45 -10.19 -10.47 15.01
N GLY A 46 -10.59 -11.05 13.88
CA GLY A 46 -11.98 -11.20 13.44
C GLY A 46 -12.68 -9.91 12.95
N ARG A 47 -12.06 -8.75 13.15
CA ARG A 47 -12.60 -7.43 12.75
C ARG A 47 -11.47 -6.44 12.51
N LEU A 48 -11.77 -5.36 11.78
CA LEU A 48 -10.87 -4.21 11.61
C LEU A 48 -11.35 -2.97 12.36
N LYS A 49 -12.67 -2.75 12.40
CA LYS A 49 -13.26 -1.58 13.06
C LYS A 49 -12.95 -1.58 14.56
N LYS A 50 -12.65 -0.39 15.10
CA LYS A 50 -12.36 -0.15 16.52
C LYS A 50 -11.20 -1.00 17.07
N LEU A 51 -10.23 -1.34 16.23
CA LEU A 51 -8.93 -1.83 16.70
C LEU A 51 -7.98 -0.66 16.85
N LYS A 52 -7.14 -0.69 17.89
CA LYS A 52 -6.03 0.24 18.02
C LYS A 52 -4.84 -0.34 17.28
N VAL A 53 -4.37 0.37 16.26
CA VAL A 53 -3.14 0.04 15.53
C VAL A 53 -2.11 1.11 15.89
N ALA A 54 -0.96 0.68 16.39
CA ALA A 54 0.17 1.55 16.63
C ALA A 54 1.27 1.16 15.65
N TYR A 55 1.85 2.15 15.00
CA TYR A 55 3.06 1.98 14.21
C TYR A 55 4.15 2.83 14.84
N VAL A 56 5.34 2.25 14.95
CA VAL A 56 6.50 2.84 15.61
C VAL A 56 7.67 2.68 14.65
N GLY A 57 8.34 3.78 14.35
CA GLY A 57 9.40 3.84 13.34
C GLY A 57 9.13 4.92 12.30
N ASP A 58 9.80 4.78 11.16
CA ASP A 58 9.80 5.77 10.08
C ASP A 58 8.45 5.89 9.36
N GLY A 59 8.02 7.09 9.01
CA GLY A 59 6.76 7.36 8.33
C GLY A 59 6.81 7.06 6.83
N ASN A 60 7.20 5.85 6.45
CA ASN A 60 7.45 5.50 5.05
C ASN A 60 6.17 5.01 4.32
N ASN A 61 6.36 4.58 3.07
CA ASN A 61 5.36 4.02 2.16
C ASN A 61 4.48 2.90 2.71
N VAL A 62 4.90 2.22 3.78
CA VAL A 62 4.10 1.18 4.45
C VAL A 62 3.06 1.79 5.41
N ARG A 63 3.28 2.99 5.96
CA ARG A 63 2.41 3.56 7.01
C ARG A 63 1.87 4.96 6.75
N ALA A 64 2.70 5.92 6.37
CA ALA A 64 2.28 7.33 6.42
C ALA A 64 1.34 7.71 5.26
N ASN A 65 1.50 7.07 4.10
CA ASN A 65 0.81 7.47 2.88
C ASN A 65 -0.23 6.45 2.39
N SER A 66 -0.33 5.30 3.07
CA SER A 66 -1.17 4.16 2.63
C SER A 66 -2.34 3.86 3.58
N ALA A 67 -2.61 4.72 4.58
CA ALA A 67 -3.65 4.57 5.60
C ALA A 67 -4.80 5.58 5.42
#